data_AF-A0A1X0QTQ6-F1
#
_entry.id   AF-A0A1X0QTQ6-F1
#
_cell.length_a   1.000
_cell.length_b   1.000
_cell.length_c   1.000
_cell.angle_alpha   90.00
_cell.angle_beta   90.00
_cell.angle_gamma   90.00
#
_symmetry.space_group_name_H-M   'P 1'
#
loop_
_entity.id
_entity.type
_entity.pdbx_description
1 polymer ?
#
loop_
_entity_poly.entity_id
_entity_poly.type
_entity_poly.pdbx_seq_one_letter_code
_entity_poly.pdbx_strand_id
1 'polypeptide(L)'
;MTNLSKELQNSLLDKYKVYYGDIKLDKIARDKTRKFLIGFKKNQPRAMVETVIIPEPTRSTLCVSSQIGCSLNCSFCHTGTQKLERSLTAAEVLGQCMIAAKQSGDFPIKNKRTVSNMVFMGQGEPLYNWKQVSKAIKILTDQRGLNWTKSKITVSTSGVVPLIPKIATELGVSLAISLHATNNDLRDVLVPLNKTFPLEMVLGACKEYAQSMGNKGRRITFEYVMLKNTNDSLSEAKAMVNLLRQLPAHVNLM
;
A
#
# COMPACT_ATOMS: atom_id res chain seq x y z
N MET A 1 -9.37 -23.67 18.89
CA MET A 1 -8.45 -24.57 18.16
C MET A 1 -8.71 -25.98 18.64
N THR A 2 -9.81 -26.60 18.19
CA THR A 2 -10.33 -27.86 18.77
C THR A 2 -9.47 -29.08 18.47
N ASN A 3 -8.56 -28.97 17.51
CA ASN A 3 -7.58 -29.99 17.12
C ASN A 3 -6.25 -29.92 17.88
N LEU A 4 -6.12 -29.05 18.89
CA LEU A 4 -4.93 -28.93 19.75
C LEU A 4 -5.21 -29.47 21.15
N SER A 5 -4.19 -30.02 21.83
CA SER A 5 -4.31 -30.44 23.23
C SER A 5 -4.67 -29.25 24.14
N LYS A 6 -5.39 -29.51 25.24
CA LYS A 6 -5.75 -28.46 26.21
C LYS A 6 -4.52 -27.79 26.80
N GLU A 7 -3.47 -28.57 27.07
CA GLU A 7 -2.19 -28.07 27.58
C GLU A 7 -1.56 -27.05 26.62
N LEU A 8 -1.51 -27.37 25.32
CA LEU A 8 -0.98 -26.45 24.31
C LEU A 8 -1.87 -25.22 24.15
N GLN A 9 -3.20 -25.37 24.16
CA GLN A 9 -4.11 -24.22 24.11
C GLN A 9 -3.87 -23.26 25.28
N ASN A 10 -3.70 -23.78 26.50
CA ASN A 10 -3.43 -22.97 27.69
C ASN A 10 -2.07 -22.27 27.60
N SER A 11 -1.02 -23.00 27.21
CA SER A 11 0.33 -22.43 27.00
C SER A 11 0.34 -21.32 25.95
N LEU A 12 -0.45 -21.48 24.87
CA LEU A 12 -0.59 -20.45 23.84
C LEU A 12 -1.33 -19.21 24.35
N LEU A 13 -2.41 -19.40 25.12
CA LEU A 13 -3.19 -18.29 25.67
C LEU A 13 -2.43 -17.49 26.73
N ASP A 14 -1.55 -18.14 27.49
CA ASP A 14 -0.70 -17.50 28.49
C ASP A 14 0.41 -16.65 27.84
N LYS A 15 1.05 -17.18 26.79
CA LYS A 15 2.25 -16.57 26.18
C LYS A 15 1.97 -15.64 25.01
N TYR A 16 0.85 -15.83 24.31
CA TYR A 16 0.58 -15.15 23.05
C TYR A 16 -0.81 -14.53 23.01
N LYS A 17 -0.92 -13.42 22.28
CA LYS A 17 -2.19 -12.73 22.02
C LYS A 17 -2.34 -12.45 20.54
N VAL A 18 -3.51 -12.79 20.00
CA VAL A 18 -3.94 -12.34 18.67
C VAL A 18 -4.71 -11.03 18.84
N TYR A 19 -4.15 -9.95 18.32
CA TYR A 19 -4.75 -8.62 18.39
C TYR A 19 -4.57 -7.91 17.05
N TYR A 20 -5.68 -7.49 16.45
CA TYR A 20 -5.71 -6.87 15.12
C TYR A 20 -5.84 -5.35 15.15
N GLY A 21 -6.00 -4.75 16.34
CA GLY A 21 -6.36 -3.34 16.50
C GLY A 21 -7.81 -3.14 16.92
N ASP A 22 -8.10 -1.95 17.42
CA ASP A 22 -9.42 -1.51 17.84
C ASP A 22 -10.01 -0.56 16.79
N ILE A 23 -11.18 -0.90 16.25
CA ILE A 23 -11.91 -0.02 15.35
C ILE A 23 -12.48 1.15 16.18
N LYS A 24 -11.97 2.36 15.92
CA LYS A 24 -12.43 3.60 16.56
C LYS A 24 -13.53 4.29 15.76
N LEU A 25 -13.51 4.10 14.45
CA LEU A 25 -14.53 4.59 13.55
C LEU A 25 -14.75 3.58 12.41
N ASP A 26 -16.01 3.43 12.02
CA ASP A 26 -16.44 2.62 10.88
C ASP A 26 -17.53 3.39 10.14
N LYS A 27 -17.24 3.86 8.93
CA LYS A 27 -18.17 4.64 8.11
C LYS A 27 -18.31 4.03 6.73
N ILE A 28 -19.55 3.91 6.27
CA ILE A 28 -19.89 3.48 4.92
C ILE A 28 -20.44 4.69 4.16
N ALA A 29 -19.83 5.00 3.02
CA ALA A 29 -20.26 6.06 2.11
C ALA A 29 -21.39 5.58 1.19
N ARG A 30 -21.98 6.51 0.41
CA ARG A 30 -23.10 6.22 -0.50
C ARG A 30 -22.74 5.23 -1.59
N ASP A 31 -21.52 5.32 -2.11
CA ASP A 31 -20.90 4.43 -3.10
C ASP A 31 -20.47 3.07 -2.52
N LYS A 32 -20.80 2.80 -1.24
CA LYS A 32 -20.41 1.62 -0.47
C LYS A 32 -18.93 1.55 -0.08
N THR A 33 -18.13 2.58 -0.38
CA THR A 33 -16.77 2.70 0.16
C THR A 33 -16.85 2.70 1.69
N ARG A 34 -16.09 1.80 2.34
CA ARG A 34 -16.08 1.65 3.79
C ARG A 34 -14.73 2.05 4.35
N LYS A 35 -14.71 3.05 5.23
CA LYS A 35 -13.52 3.61 5.86
C LYS A 35 -13.50 3.26 7.33
N PHE A 36 -12.36 2.73 7.77
CA PHE A 36 -12.06 2.43 9.16
C PHE A 36 -10.99 3.37 9.69
N LEU A 37 -11.14 3.76 10.96
CA LEU A 37 -10.07 4.35 11.75
C LEU A 37 -9.68 3.32 12.81
N ILE A 38 -8.43 2.86 12.79
CA ILE A 38 -7.96 1.74 13.61
C ILE A 38 -6.84 2.23 14.53
N GLY A 39 -6.99 1.98 15.83
CA GLY A 39 -5.94 2.21 16.83
C GLY A 39 -5.31 0.90 17.28
N PHE A 40 -3.99 0.88 17.49
CA PHE A 40 -3.25 -0.33 17.86
C PHE A 40 -2.71 -0.34 19.29
N LYS A 41 -2.76 0.79 19.99
CA LYS A 41 -2.23 0.91 21.35
C LYS A 41 -3.15 1.80 22.18
N LYS A 42 -3.62 1.26 23.32
CA LYS A 42 -4.49 2.00 24.25
C LYS A 42 -3.83 3.26 24.81
N ASN A 43 -2.51 3.23 25.00
CA ASN A 43 -1.72 4.36 25.52
C ASN A 43 -1.25 5.35 24.44
N GLN A 44 -1.63 5.15 23.17
CA GLN A 44 -1.33 6.09 22.08
C GLN A 44 -2.63 6.44 21.34
N PRO A 45 -3.54 7.23 21.96
CA PRO A 45 -4.86 7.48 21.40
C PRO A 45 -4.83 8.28 20.09
N ARG A 46 -3.72 8.94 19.75
CA ARG A 46 -3.56 9.65 18.46
C ARG A 46 -2.91 8.79 17.37
N ALA A 47 -2.35 7.64 17.76
CA ALA A 47 -1.67 6.71 16.86
C ALA A 47 -2.70 5.80 16.17
N MET A 48 -3.45 6.38 15.25
CA MET A 48 -4.47 5.68 14.47
C MET A 48 -4.12 5.69 12.98
N VAL A 49 -4.59 4.68 12.27
CA VAL A 49 -4.48 4.63 10.81
C VAL A 49 -5.82 4.50 10.13
N GLU A 50 -5.87 5.00 8.91
CA GLU A 50 -6.97 4.79 8.00
C GLU A 50 -6.80 3.48 7.22
N THR A 51 -7.91 2.77 7.05
CA THR A 51 -8.01 1.58 6.19
C THR A 51 -9.31 1.70 5.41
N VAL A 52 -9.27 1.47 4.09
CA VAL A 52 -10.43 1.72 3.23
C VAL A 52 -10.70 0.49 2.36
N ILE A 53 -11.96 0.04 2.33
CA ILE A 53 -12.45 -0.94 1.37
C ILE A 53 -13.20 -0.17 0.28
N ILE A 54 -12.75 -0.32 -0.96
CA ILE A 54 -13.32 0.31 -2.14
C ILE A 54 -13.98 -0.80 -2.98
N PRO A 55 -15.31 -0.91 -2.96
CA PRO A 55 -16.01 -1.90 -3.76
C PRO A 55 -16.09 -1.47 -5.23
N GLU A 56 -15.95 -2.44 -6.12
CA GLU A 56 -16.15 -2.33 -7.56
C GLU A 56 -17.13 -3.44 -8.01
N PRO A 57 -17.71 -3.37 -9.23
CA PRO A 57 -18.72 -4.36 -9.65
C PRO A 57 -18.30 -5.83 -9.56
N THR A 58 -17.00 -6.13 -9.72
CA THR A 58 -16.49 -7.51 -9.78
C THR A 58 -15.48 -7.86 -8.67
N ARG A 59 -15.08 -6.88 -7.85
CA ARG A 59 -14.04 -7.03 -6.83
C ARG A 59 -14.15 -5.96 -5.74
N SER A 60 -13.37 -6.08 -4.68
CA SER A 60 -13.11 -4.96 -3.76
C SER A 60 -11.62 -4.81 -3.50
N THR A 61 -11.17 -3.57 -3.38
CA THR A 61 -9.78 -3.20 -3.14
C THR A 61 -9.62 -2.69 -1.72
N LEU A 62 -8.66 -3.24 -0.99
CA LEU A 62 -8.30 -2.81 0.35
C LEU A 62 -7.09 -1.87 0.29
N CYS A 63 -7.28 -0.63 0.70
CA CYS A 63 -6.22 0.33 0.90
C CYS A 63 -5.71 0.23 2.35
N VAL A 64 -4.43 -0.12 2.51
CA VAL A 64 -3.78 -0.26 3.82
C VAL A 64 -2.70 0.80 4.03
N SER A 65 -2.57 1.22 5.28
CA SER A 65 -1.53 2.12 5.77
C SER A 65 -0.27 1.34 6.13
N SER A 66 0.89 1.97 5.98
CA SER A 66 2.21 1.42 6.30
C SER A 66 2.87 2.14 7.48
N GLN A 67 2.48 3.38 7.76
CA GLN A 67 2.98 4.21 8.87
C GLN A 67 1.84 5.06 9.45
N ILE A 68 2.08 5.68 10.61
CA ILE A 68 1.20 6.67 11.23
C ILE A 68 1.77 8.05 10.92
N GLY A 69 1.08 8.81 10.06
CA GLY A 69 1.65 9.99 9.41
C GLY A 69 2.59 9.63 8.26
N CYS A 70 3.26 10.64 7.67
CA CYS A 70 4.22 10.45 6.59
C CYS A 70 5.29 11.54 6.65
N SER A 71 6.55 11.19 6.38
CA SER A 71 7.68 12.15 6.40
C SER A 71 7.95 12.82 5.06
N LEU A 72 7.23 12.45 3.99
CA LEU A 72 7.54 12.89 2.63
C LEU A 72 6.99 14.28 2.28
N ASN A 73 6.05 14.81 3.05
CA ASN A 73 5.48 16.16 2.87
C ASN A 73 4.98 16.45 1.44
N CYS A 74 4.41 15.47 0.73
CA CYS A 74 3.83 15.70 -0.59
C CYS A 74 2.70 16.74 -0.49
N SER A 75 2.76 17.79 -1.31
CA SER A 75 1.93 19.00 -1.14
C SER A 75 0.43 18.77 -1.34
N PHE A 76 0.06 17.75 -2.13
CA PHE A 76 -1.31 17.33 -2.39
C PHE A 76 -1.85 16.32 -1.38
N CYS A 77 -1.00 15.81 -0.47
CA CYS A 77 -1.37 14.74 0.45
C CYS A 77 -1.73 15.29 1.82
N HIS A 78 -2.96 15.02 2.29
CA HIS A 78 -3.36 15.40 3.66
C HIS A 78 -2.43 14.77 4.72
N THR A 79 -2.04 13.51 4.56
CA THR A 79 -1.07 12.84 5.46
C THR A 79 0.31 13.49 5.41
N GLY A 80 0.68 14.15 4.29
CA GLY A 80 1.91 14.95 4.19
C GLY A 80 1.91 16.17 5.11
N THR A 81 0.77 16.60 5.63
CA THR A 81 0.68 17.66 6.66
C THR A 81 0.83 17.12 8.09
N GLN A 82 0.74 15.81 8.28
CA GLN A 82 0.83 15.15 9.58
C GLN A 82 2.26 14.69 9.82
N LYS A 83 2.83 15.06 10.98
CA LYS A 83 4.16 14.57 11.37
C LYS A 83 4.16 13.04 11.44
N LEU A 84 5.21 12.42 10.91
CA LEU A 84 5.46 10.99 11.10
C LEU A 84 5.59 10.69 12.60
N GLU A 85 4.73 9.84 13.12
CA GLU A 85 4.80 9.38 14.51
C GLU A 85 5.66 8.12 14.61
N ARG A 86 5.30 7.07 13.86
CA ARG A 86 6.07 5.82 13.77
C ARG A 86 5.65 4.95 12.59
N SER A 87 6.51 4.01 12.24
CA SER A 87 6.18 2.89 11.36
C SER A 87 5.26 1.87 12.03
N LEU A 88 4.40 1.24 11.23
CA LEU A 88 3.59 0.11 11.68
C LEU A 88 4.42 -1.18 11.74
N THR A 89 4.13 -2.05 12.69
CA THR A 89 4.64 -3.43 12.69
C THR A 89 3.92 -4.29 11.65
N ALA A 90 4.52 -5.42 11.27
CA ALA A 90 3.87 -6.36 10.37
C ALA A 90 2.51 -6.85 10.91
N ALA A 91 2.38 -7.01 12.23
CA ALA A 91 1.13 -7.40 12.87
C ALA A 91 0.04 -6.33 12.74
N GLU A 92 0.41 -5.04 12.79
CA GLU A 92 -0.53 -3.92 12.62
C GLU A 92 -0.99 -3.79 11.15
N VAL A 93 -0.09 -3.99 10.18
CA VAL A 93 -0.45 -4.08 8.75
C VAL A 93 -1.40 -5.26 8.50
N LEU A 94 -1.07 -6.45 9.03
CA LEU A 94 -1.95 -7.63 8.96
C LEU A 94 -3.28 -7.41 9.68
N GLY A 95 -3.28 -6.66 10.78
CA GLY A 95 -4.47 -6.30 11.54
C GLY A 95 -5.50 -5.57 10.70
N GLN A 96 -5.08 -4.60 9.88
CA GLN A 96 -5.95 -3.92 8.91
C GLN A 96 -6.61 -4.93 7.94
N CYS A 97 -5.83 -5.90 7.45
CA CYS A 97 -6.30 -6.94 6.55
C CYS A 97 -7.31 -7.87 7.22
N MET A 98 -7.05 -8.28 8.46
CA MET A 98 -7.93 -9.18 9.21
C MET A 98 -9.22 -8.49 9.65
N ILE A 99 -9.15 -7.20 10.01
CA ILE A 99 -10.33 -6.37 10.28
C ILE A 99 -11.19 -6.28 9.02
N ALA A 100 -10.60 -5.93 7.88
CA ALA A 100 -11.32 -5.88 6.60
C ALA A 100 -11.93 -7.25 6.24
N ALA A 101 -11.17 -8.33 6.34
CA ALA A 101 -11.65 -9.67 6.04
C ALA A 101 -12.84 -10.09 6.92
N LYS A 102 -12.77 -9.81 8.24
CA LYS A 102 -13.89 -10.07 9.15
C LYS A 102 -15.14 -9.25 8.76
N GLN A 103 -14.94 -7.98 8.43
CA GLN A 103 -16.02 -7.05 8.11
C GLN A 103 -16.66 -7.31 6.74
N SER A 104 -15.93 -7.94 5.82
CA SER A 104 -16.41 -8.35 4.50
C SER A 104 -16.92 -9.80 4.45
N GLY A 105 -16.82 -10.55 5.55
CA GLY A 105 -17.21 -11.97 5.58
C GLY A 105 -16.20 -12.92 4.91
N ASP A 106 -14.99 -12.45 4.64
CA ASP A 106 -13.89 -13.21 4.01
C ASP A 106 -13.10 -14.09 5.00
N PHE A 107 -13.49 -14.15 6.27
CA PHE A 107 -12.83 -14.98 7.27
C PHE A 107 -13.81 -15.67 8.24
N PRO A 108 -13.79 -17.02 8.36
CA PRO A 108 -13.02 -17.95 7.53
C PRO A 108 -13.49 -17.89 6.06
N ILE A 109 -12.57 -18.07 5.13
CA ILE A 109 -12.88 -18.03 3.69
C ILE A 109 -13.75 -19.25 3.38
N LYS A 110 -15.01 -19.03 2.98
CA LYS A 110 -15.90 -20.12 2.55
C LYS A 110 -15.87 -20.32 1.04
N ASN A 111 -15.95 -19.23 0.30
CA ASN A 111 -16.00 -19.20 -1.16
C ASN A 111 -14.88 -18.28 -1.70
N LYS A 112 -15.14 -17.56 -2.79
CA LYS A 112 -14.27 -16.50 -3.29
C LYS A 112 -14.27 -15.31 -2.33
N ARG A 113 -13.10 -14.67 -2.17
CA ARG A 113 -12.94 -13.42 -1.42
C ARG A 113 -13.70 -12.27 -2.09
N THR A 114 -14.42 -11.48 -1.31
CA THR A 114 -14.96 -10.18 -1.72
C THR A 114 -13.82 -9.17 -1.87
N VAL A 115 -12.99 -9.03 -0.84
CA VAL A 115 -11.77 -8.20 -0.86
C VAL A 115 -10.66 -9.01 -1.51
N SER A 116 -10.45 -8.77 -2.79
CA SER A 116 -9.57 -9.57 -3.65
C SER A 116 -8.38 -8.81 -4.18
N ASN A 117 -8.28 -7.50 -3.90
CA ASN A 117 -7.16 -6.64 -4.22
C ASN A 117 -6.69 -5.88 -2.97
N MET A 118 -5.39 -5.60 -2.88
CA MET A 118 -4.79 -4.85 -1.77
C MET A 118 -3.75 -3.86 -2.32
N VAL A 119 -3.79 -2.63 -1.83
CA VAL A 119 -2.85 -1.57 -2.22
C VAL A 119 -2.27 -0.89 -0.98
N PHE A 120 -0.96 -0.68 -0.97
CA PHE A 120 -0.28 0.14 0.04
C PHE A 120 -0.33 1.61 -0.40
N MET A 121 -1.51 2.20 -0.32
CA MET A 121 -1.79 3.60 -0.67
C MET A 121 -2.48 4.37 0.48
N GLY A 122 -2.44 3.81 1.69
CA GLY A 122 -2.90 4.49 2.90
C GLY A 122 -1.86 5.48 3.42
N GLN A 123 -1.76 5.62 4.73
CA GLN A 123 -0.79 6.51 5.35
C GLN A 123 0.63 5.92 5.32
N GLY A 124 1.62 6.79 5.03
CA GLY A 124 3.04 6.47 5.07
C GLY A 124 3.66 6.07 3.73
N GLU A 125 4.99 6.05 3.68
CA GLU A 125 5.78 5.55 2.55
C GLU A 125 6.17 4.08 2.82
N PRO A 126 5.58 3.10 2.09
CA PRO A 126 5.80 1.69 2.38
C PRO A 126 7.28 1.27 2.34
N LEU A 127 8.09 1.88 1.47
CA LEU A 127 9.50 1.54 1.35
C LEU A 127 10.34 2.07 2.52
N TYR A 128 9.95 3.17 3.16
CA TYR A 128 10.56 3.58 4.44
C TYR A 128 10.20 2.67 5.61
N ASN A 129 9.18 1.82 5.45
CA ASN A 129 8.86 0.74 6.39
C ASN A 129 9.12 -0.67 5.80
N TRP A 130 10.13 -0.80 4.94
CA TRP A 130 10.43 -2.04 4.20
C TRP A 130 10.43 -3.30 5.07
N LYS A 131 11.12 -3.27 6.22
CA LYS A 131 11.25 -4.44 7.11
C LYS A 131 9.88 -5.01 7.52
N GLN A 132 8.92 -4.15 7.86
CA GLN A 132 7.61 -4.59 8.36
C GLN A 132 6.65 -4.86 7.20
N VAL A 133 6.67 -4.03 6.15
CA VAL A 133 5.84 -4.21 4.96
C VAL A 133 6.20 -5.51 4.23
N SER A 134 7.48 -5.76 3.97
CA SER A 134 7.96 -7.00 3.32
C SER A 134 7.57 -8.24 4.15
N LYS A 135 7.72 -8.19 5.48
CA LYS A 135 7.30 -9.27 6.38
C LYS A 135 5.79 -9.50 6.33
N ALA A 136 4.97 -8.44 6.36
CA ALA A 136 3.52 -8.55 6.26
C ALA A 136 3.09 -9.17 4.93
N ILE A 137 3.66 -8.72 3.81
CA ILE A 137 3.36 -9.26 2.48
C ILE A 137 3.74 -10.74 2.41
N LYS A 138 4.93 -11.14 2.90
CA LYS A 138 5.35 -12.55 2.95
C LYS A 138 4.34 -13.40 3.72
N ILE A 139 3.86 -12.93 4.88
CA ILE A 139 2.82 -13.63 5.67
C ILE A 139 1.48 -13.68 4.94
N LEU A 140 1.03 -12.60 4.30
CA LEU A 140 -0.22 -12.57 3.54
C LEU A 140 -0.22 -13.58 2.38
N THR A 141 0.93 -13.77 1.75
CA THR A 141 1.11 -14.65 0.59
C THR A 141 1.54 -16.08 0.96
N ASP A 142 1.82 -16.38 2.23
CA ASP A 142 2.15 -17.73 2.70
C ASP A 142 0.92 -18.64 2.53
N GLN A 143 1.13 -19.86 2.03
CA GLN A 143 0.07 -20.84 1.78
C GLN A 143 -0.62 -21.30 3.06
N ARG A 144 0.07 -21.23 4.21
CA ARG A 144 -0.49 -21.51 5.54
C ARG A 144 -1.23 -20.32 6.14
N GLY A 145 -1.08 -19.14 5.53
CA GLY A 145 -1.73 -17.90 5.94
C GLY A 145 -3.02 -17.65 5.16
N LEU A 146 -3.21 -16.40 4.73
CA LEU A 146 -4.34 -16.02 3.89
C LEU A 146 -4.15 -16.42 2.41
N ASN A 147 -2.96 -16.88 2.00
CA ASN A 147 -2.68 -17.31 0.64
C ASN A 147 -3.11 -16.29 -0.43
N TRP A 148 -2.79 -15.00 -0.21
CA TRP A 148 -3.08 -13.95 -1.18
C TRP A 148 -2.28 -14.14 -2.48
N THR A 149 -2.95 -13.98 -3.62
CA THR A 149 -2.27 -13.96 -4.92
C THR A 149 -1.39 -12.72 -5.02
N LYS A 150 -0.08 -12.91 -5.23
CA LYS A 150 0.91 -11.80 -5.29
C LYS A 150 0.57 -10.70 -6.30
N SER A 151 -0.04 -11.03 -7.44
CA SER A 151 -0.47 -10.04 -8.46
C SER A 151 -1.63 -9.15 -8.02
N LYS A 152 -2.30 -9.50 -6.91
CA LYS A 152 -3.40 -8.73 -6.32
C LYS A 152 -2.95 -7.80 -5.20
N ILE A 153 -1.66 -7.79 -4.87
CA ILE A 153 -1.04 -6.87 -3.93
C ILE A 153 -0.21 -5.88 -4.72
N THR A 154 -0.43 -4.58 -4.51
CA THR A 154 0.35 -3.50 -5.13
C THR A 154 1.03 -2.67 -4.05
N VAL A 155 2.33 -2.52 -4.13
CA VAL A 155 3.10 -1.58 -3.31
C VAL A 155 3.21 -0.27 -4.08
N SER A 156 2.69 0.82 -3.52
CA SER A 156 2.91 2.17 -4.05
C SER A 156 4.12 2.81 -3.38
N THR A 157 4.88 3.62 -4.10
CA THR A 157 5.99 4.39 -3.54
C THR A 157 6.15 5.74 -4.24
N SER A 158 6.62 6.73 -3.48
CA SER A 158 7.03 8.04 -3.99
C SER A 158 8.41 8.04 -4.66
N GLY A 159 9.12 6.92 -4.64
CA GLY A 159 10.39 6.76 -5.36
C GLY A 159 11.60 6.50 -4.48
N VAL A 160 11.52 5.62 -3.48
CA VAL A 160 12.70 5.20 -2.70
C VAL A 160 13.54 4.23 -3.53
N VAL A 161 14.35 4.80 -4.44
CA VAL A 161 15.07 4.10 -5.53
C VAL A 161 15.76 2.80 -5.11
N PRO A 162 16.58 2.75 -4.04
CA PRO A 162 17.30 1.53 -3.67
C PRO A 162 16.42 0.31 -3.30
N LEU A 163 15.13 0.54 -3.05
CA LEU A 163 14.19 -0.48 -2.60
C LEU A 163 13.18 -0.89 -3.68
N ILE A 164 13.06 -0.14 -4.78
CA ILE A 164 12.14 -0.45 -5.88
C ILE A 164 12.45 -1.83 -6.50
N PRO A 165 13.70 -2.17 -6.88
CA PRO A 165 14.01 -3.48 -7.46
C PRO A 165 13.71 -4.64 -6.49
N LYS A 166 13.83 -4.41 -5.18
CA LYS A 166 13.56 -5.43 -4.15
C LYS A 166 12.10 -5.87 -4.10
N ILE A 167 11.17 -5.03 -4.56
CA ILE A 167 9.75 -5.41 -4.68
C ILE A 167 9.61 -6.59 -5.65
N ALA A 168 10.37 -6.59 -6.74
CA ALA A 168 10.37 -7.70 -7.70
C ALA A 168 11.09 -8.93 -7.14
N THR A 169 12.33 -8.76 -6.67
CA THR A 169 13.22 -9.87 -6.34
C THR A 169 12.88 -10.55 -5.02
N GLU A 170 12.39 -9.81 -4.02
CA GLU A 170 12.09 -10.39 -2.70
C GLU A 170 10.59 -10.70 -2.48
N LEU A 171 9.69 -9.95 -3.13
CA LEU A 171 8.24 -10.08 -2.90
C LEU A 171 7.52 -10.64 -4.12
N GLY A 172 7.85 -10.15 -5.32
CA GLY A 172 7.20 -10.51 -6.57
C GLY A 172 5.74 -10.04 -6.63
N VAL A 173 5.42 -8.91 -6.00
CA VAL A 173 4.11 -8.24 -6.03
C VAL A 173 4.09 -7.12 -7.09
N SER A 174 2.94 -6.48 -7.31
CA SER A 174 2.79 -5.38 -8.28
C SER A 174 3.36 -4.07 -7.73
N LEU A 175 3.77 -3.16 -8.63
CA LEU A 175 4.37 -1.85 -8.31
C LEU A 175 3.49 -0.72 -8.83
N ALA A 176 3.27 0.28 -7.98
CA ALA A 176 2.78 1.60 -8.37
C ALA A 176 3.80 2.70 -8.00
N ILE A 177 3.92 3.72 -8.83
CA ILE A 177 4.78 4.89 -8.63
C ILE A 177 3.91 6.13 -8.51
N SER A 178 4.03 6.84 -7.40
CA SER A 178 3.50 8.19 -7.22
C SER A 178 4.33 9.20 -8.02
N LEU A 179 3.97 9.38 -9.30
CA LEU A 179 4.71 10.17 -10.27
C LEU A 179 4.39 11.66 -10.13
N HIS A 180 3.12 12.01 -10.36
CA HIS A 180 2.50 13.34 -10.17
C HIS A 180 3.11 14.54 -10.91
N ALA A 181 4.25 14.41 -11.61
CA ALA A 181 4.82 15.44 -12.47
C ALA A 181 5.73 14.79 -13.54
N THR A 182 5.89 15.46 -14.68
CA THR A 182 6.70 14.94 -15.80
C THR A 182 8.09 15.55 -15.92
N ASN A 183 8.42 16.51 -15.05
CA ASN A 183 9.71 17.17 -14.95
C ASN A 183 10.14 17.30 -13.48
N ASN A 184 11.45 17.40 -13.24
CA ASN A 184 12.00 17.43 -11.89
C ASN A 184 11.61 18.70 -11.11
N ASP A 185 11.54 19.86 -11.76
CA ASP A 185 11.21 21.14 -11.09
C ASP A 185 9.84 21.09 -10.41
N LEU A 186 8.82 20.64 -11.15
CA LEU A 186 7.48 20.48 -10.59
C LEU A 186 7.43 19.33 -9.58
N ARG A 187 8.14 18.24 -9.85
CA ARG A 187 8.15 17.08 -8.95
C ARG A 187 8.82 17.39 -7.61
N ASP A 188 9.83 18.24 -7.58
CA ASP A 188 10.48 18.73 -6.36
C ASP A 188 9.51 19.48 -5.44
N VAL A 189 8.46 20.09 -6.01
CA VAL A 189 7.39 20.76 -5.27
C VAL A 189 6.32 19.77 -4.82
N LEU A 190 5.83 18.93 -5.74
CA LEU A 190 4.71 18.03 -5.47
C LEU A 190 5.11 16.83 -4.61
N VAL A 191 6.28 16.27 -4.86
CA VAL A 191 6.83 15.06 -4.22
C VAL A 191 8.29 15.35 -3.81
N PRO A 192 8.51 16.02 -2.66
CA PRO A 192 9.84 16.51 -2.26
C PRO A 192 10.98 15.48 -2.23
N LEU A 193 10.65 14.19 -2.13
CA LEU A 193 11.61 13.07 -2.26
C LEU A 193 12.38 13.11 -3.59
N ASN A 194 11.84 13.77 -4.62
CA ASN A 194 12.48 13.94 -5.92
C ASN A 194 13.86 14.62 -5.83
N LYS A 195 14.06 15.51 -4.85
CA LYS A 195 15.36 16.16 -4.60
C LYS A 195 16.45 15.17 -4.20
N THR A 196 16.07 14.05 -3.60
CA THR A 196 16.98 12.94 -3.27
C THR A 196 17.06 11.92 -4.39
N PHE A 197 15.92 11.62 -5.02
CA PHE A 197 15.79 10.66 -6.10
C PHE A 197 15.04 11.27 -7.29
N PRO A 198 15.76 11.94 -8.21
CA PRO A 198 15.18 12.54 -9.41
C PRO A 198 14.51 11.51 -10.31
N LEU A 199 13.67 11.99 -11.23
CA LEU A 199 12.88 11.17 -12.15
C LEU A 199 13.71 10.11 -12.87
N GLU A 200 14.89 10.46 -13.35
CA GLU A 200 15.78 9.57 -14.10
C GLU A 200 16.18 8.35 -13.25
N MET A 201 16.48 8.57 -11.96
CA MET A 201 16.81 7.49 -11.02
C MET A 201 15.59 6.62 -10.73
N VAL A 202 14.41 7.23 -10.53
CA VAL A 202 13.16 6.51 -10.29
C VAL A 202 12.81 5.63 -11.49
N LEU A 203 12.91 6.15 -12.71
CA LEU A 203 12.63 5.42 -13.94
C LEU A 203 13.67 4.32 -14.21
N GLY A 204 14.94 4.57 -13.87
CA GLY A 204 15.99 3.54 -13.88
C GLY A 204 15.65 2.37 -12.96
N ALA A 205 15.25 2.66 -11.73
CA ALA A 205 14.84 1.64 -10.76
C ALA A 205 13.57 0.88 -11.20
N CYS A 206 12.62 1.57 -11.84
CA CYS A 206 11.45 0.96 -12.47
C CYS A 206 11.83 -0.01 -13.59
N LYS A 207 12.85 0.33 -14.39
CA LYS A 207 13.37 -0.56 -15.43
C LYS A 207 13.98 -1.82 -14.82
N GLU A 208 14.78 -1.70 -13.78
CA GLU A 208 15.35 -2.84 -13.05
C GLU A 208 14.27 -3.74 -12.41
N TYR A 209 13.24 -3.12 -11.81
CA TYR A 209 12.07 -3.83 -11.33
C TYR A 209 11.39 -4.61 -12.46
N ALA A 210 11.11 -3.97 -13.59
CA ALA A 210 10.45 -4.60 -14.73
C ALA A 210 11.27 -5.78 -15.28
N GLN A 211 12.58 -5.61 -15.42
CA GLN A 211 13.51 -6.68 -15.85
C GLN A 211 13.49 -7.85 -14.88
N SER A 212 13.55 -7.59 -13.57
CA SER A 212 13.52 -8.62 -12.52
C SER A 212 12.19 -9.37 -12.47
N MET A 213 11.09 -8.72 -12.87
CA MET A 213 9.78 -9.35 -12.96
C MET A 213 9.63 -10.26 -14.20
N GLY A 214 10.45 -10.04 -15.24
CA GLY A 214 10.46 -10.78 -16.48
C GLY A 214 9.12 -10.71 -17.25
N ASN A 215 8.83 -11.74 -18.04
CA ASN A 215 7.63 -11.83 -18.89
C ASN A 215 6.31 -12.07 -18.13
N LYS A 216 6.24 -11.77 -16.83
CA LYS A 216 5.02 -11.94 -16.02
C LYS A 216 3.89 -10.96 -16.38
N GLY A 217 4.08 -10.14 -17.42
CA GLY A 217 3.06 -9.26 -17.99
C GLY A 217 2.58 -8.14 -17.06
N ARG A 218 3.34 -7.84 -15.99
CA ARG A 218 2.94 -6.82 -15.01
C ARG A 218 3.41 -5.45 -15.44
N ARG A 219 2.45 -4.62 -15.83
CA ARG A 219 2.68 -3.19 -16.03
C ARG A 219 2.95 -2.51 -14.68
N ILE A 220 3.82 -1.53 -14.67
CA ILE A 220 4.01 -0.59 -13.57
C ILE A 220 2.89 0.44 -13.67
N THR A 221 2.17 0.63 -12.57
CA THR A 221 1.15 1.68 -12.51
C THR A 221 1.82 3.01 -12.13
N PHE A 222 1.58 4.06 -12.89
CA PHE A 222 2.01 5.41 -12.58
C PHE A 222 0.79 6.20 -12.13
N GLU A 223 0.77 6.54 -10.85
CA GLU A 223 -0.27 7.35 -10.23
C GLU A 223 0.02 8.83 -10.50
N TYR A 224 -0.98 9.54 -11.02
CA TYR A 224 -0.87 10.93 -11.41
C TYR A 224 -2.11 11.69 -10.93
N VAL A 225 -1.90 12.64 -10.03
CA VAL A 225 -2.99 13.42 -9.44
C VAL A 225 -3.19 14.65 -10.31
N MET A 226 -4.41 14.92 -10.72
CA MET A 226 -4.76 16.00 -11.63
C MET A 226 -5.01 17.27 -10.80
N LEU A 227 -4.01 18.14 -10.76
CA LEU A 227 -4.06 19.42 -10.07
C LEU A 227 -4.33 20.51 -11.09
N LYS A 228 -5.49 21.15 -10.94
CA LYS A 228 -5.99 22.19 -11.84
C LYS A 228 -4.93 23.26 -12.11
N ASN A 229 -4.66 23.53 -13.39
CA ASN A 229 -3.68 24.51 -13.87
C ASN A 229 -2.24 24.30 -13.35
N THR A 230 -1.91 23.10 -12.87
CA THR A 230 -0.59 22.80 -12.31
C THR A 230 0.11 21.72 -13.12
N ASN A 231 -0.56 20.59 -13.33
CA ASN A 231 0.04 19.42 -13.98
C ASN A 231 -0.94 18.70 -14.93
N ASP A 232 -2.06 19.35 -15.28
CA ASP A 232 -3.21 18.78 -16.00
C ASP A 232 -3.30 19.23 -17.47
N SER A 233 -2.24 19.81 -18.02
CA SER A 233 -2.23 20.33 -19.39
C SER A 233 -1.94 19.24 -20.44
N LEU A 234 -2.28 19.52 -21.71
CA LEU A 234 -1.96 18.63 -22.82
C LEU A 234 -0.44 18.48 -23.04
N SER A 235 0.35 19.52 -22.72
CA SER A 235 1.81 19.42 -22.82
C SER A 235 2.37 18.46 -21.77
N GLU A 236 1.85 18.49 -20.54
CA GLU A 236 2.19 17.51 -19.50
C GLU A 236 1.81 16.09 -19.94
N ALA A 237 0.63 15.89 -20.52
CA ALA A 237 0.23 14.58 -21.04
C ALA A 237 1.21 14.04 -22.11
N LYS A 238 1.63 14.88 -23.06
CA LYS A 238 2.63 14.52 -24.09
C LYS A 238 4.00 14.22 -23.47
N ALA A 239 4.43 15.02 -22.50
CA ALA A 239 5.68 14.79 -21.78
C ALA A 239 5.65 13.45 -21.02
N MET A 240 4.52 13.11 -20.38
CA MET A 240 4.33 11.84 -19.69
C MET A 240 4.47 10.64 -20.62
N VAL A 241 3.85 10.71 -21.81
CA VAL A 241 3.97 9.65 -22.83
C VAL A 241 5.43 9.45 -23.21
N ASN A 242 6.16 10.54 -23.46
CA ASN A 242 7.58 10.48 -23.79
C ASN A 242 8.43 9.92 -22.65
N LEU A 243 8.13 10.29 -21.40
CA LEU A 243 8.83 9.85 -20.20
C LEU A 243 8.67 8.34 -19.97
N LEU A 244 7.47 7.81 -20.18
CA LEU A 244 7.11 6.43 -19.83
C LEU A 244 7.23 5.43 -20.99
N ARG A 245 7.48 5.89 -22.23
CA ARG A 245 7.45 5.04 -23.45
C ARG A 245 8.31 3.78 -23.41
N GLN A 246 9.39 3.77 -22.62
CA GLN A 246 10.34 2.64 -22.55
C GLN A 246 9.99 1.66 -21.43
N LEU A 247 8.96 1.95 -20.64
CA LEU A 247 8.53 1.12 -19.52
C LEU A 247 7.21 0.44 -19.86
N PRO A 248 6.96 -0.77 -19.34
CA PRO A 248 5.63 -1.37 -19.39
C PRO A 248 4.70 -0.59 -18.45
N ALA A 249 4.19 0.55 -18.89
CA ALA A 249 3.47 1.49 -18.05
C ALA A 249 1.94 1.36 -18.21
N HIS A 250 1.23 1.65 -17.12
CA HIS A 250 -0.19 2.00 -17.08
C HIS A 250 -0.31 3.29 -16.28
N VAL A 251 -1.06 4.27 -16.76
CA VAL A 251 -1.24 5.55 -16.05
C VAL A 251 -2.62 5.58 -15.42
N ASN A 252 -2.68 5.90 -14.13
CA ASN A 252 -3.90 6.20 -13.41
C ASN A 252 -3.98 7.72 -13.19
N LEU A 253 -4.97 8.36 -13.81
CA LEU A 253 -5.28 9.77 -13.56
C LEU A 253 -6.32 9.85 -12.44
N MET A 254 -6.00 10.59 -11.37
CA MET A 254 -6.84 10.75 -10.17
C MET A 254 -7.22 12.21 -9.94
#